data_AF-A0A9E5BHG7-F1
#
_entry.id   AF-A0A9E5BHG7-F1
#
_cell.length_a   1.000
_cell.length_b   1.000
_cell.length_c   1.000
_cell.angle_alpha   90.00
_cell.angle_beta   90.00
_cell.angle_gamma   90.00
#
_symmetry.space_group_name_H-M   'P 1'
#
loop_
_entity.id
_entity.type
_entity.pdbx_description
1 polymer ?
#
loop_
_entity_poly.entity_id
_entity_poly.type
_entity_poly.pdbx_seq_one_letter_code
_entity_poly.pdbx_strand_id
1 'polypeptide(L)'
;MNKTEVRLKWIAPVNGTTVSGDPIAVLRGTSEPELAQAFVEYVLSPEGQALWNSAPGTPGGPKRRELYRPPVRRDTFPIGTGKPAPDSPYVFGQYQT
;
A
#
# COMPACT_ATOMS: atom_id res chain seq x y z
N MET A 1 29.25 -0.73 6.35
CA MET A 1 28.02 -1.05 7.11
C MET A 1 27.28 -2.14 6.33
N ASN A 2 27.16 -3.35 6.87
CA ASN A 2 26.46 -4.45 6.17
C ASN A 2 24.97 -4.11 6.06
N LYS A 3 24.45 -4.11 4.83
CA LYS A 3 23.10 -3.64 4.48
C LYS A 3 21.98 -4.60 4.90
N THR A 4 22.31 -5.66 5.63
CA THR A 4 21.43 -6.81 5.92
C THR A 4 20.91 -6.84 7.37
N GLU A 5 21.42 -5.98 8.25
CA GLU A 5 20.99 -5.97 9.66
C GLU A 5 19.76 -5.08 9.86
N VAL A 6 18.61 -5.68 10.14
CA VAL A 6 17.35 -4.97 10.42
C VAL A 6 17.36 -4.46 11.85
N ARG A 7 17.54 -3.14 12.02
CA ARG A 7 17.62 -2.48 13.34
C ARG A 7 16.25 -2.10 13.94
N LEU A 8 15.19 -2.16 13.15
CA LEU A 8 13.82 -1.82 13.56
C LEU A 8 12.84 -2.79 12.91
N LYS A 9 11.96 -3.39 13.71
CA LYS A 9 10.87 -4.25 13.25
C LYS A 9 9.54 -3.69 13.73
N TRP A 10 8.57 -3.65 12.84
CA TRP A 10 7.18 -3.39 13.20
C TRP A 10 6.49 -4.73 13.49
N ILE A 11 5.70 -4.79 14.56
CA ILE A 11 4.98 -6.00 14.99
C ILE A 11 3.54 -5.59 15.30
N ALA A 12 2.56 -6.20 14.63
CA ALA A 12 1.16 -6.04 14.96
C ALA A 12 0.83 -6.77 16.28
N PRO A 13 0.20 -6.11 17.28
CA PRO A 13 -0.26 -6.78 18.49
C PRO A 13 -1.32 -7.85 18.19
N VAL A 14 -1.34 -8.90 19.01
CA VAL A 14 -2.25 -10.06 18.86
C VAL A 14 -3.72 -9.65 18.85
N ASN A 15 -4.09 -8.64 19.65
CA ASN A 15 -5.47 -8.17 19.76
C ASN A 15 -5.89 -7.19 18.65
N GLY A 16 -5.04 -7.01 17.64
CA GLY A 16 -5.36 -6.26 16.43
C GLY A 16 -4.73 -4.88 16.37
N THR A 17 -4.56 -4.39 15.15
CA THR A 17 -4.06 -3.06 14.82
C THR A 17 -5.15 -2.28 14.11
N THR A 18 -5.27 -1.00 14.42
CA THR A 18 -6.11 -0.10 13.62
C THR A 18 -5.41 0.26 12.31
N VAL A 19 -6.08 -0.01 11.19
CA VAL A 19 -5.65 0.47 9.86
C VAL A 19 -6.50 1.70 9.54
N SER A 20 -5.85 2.85 9.36
CA SER A 20 -6.51 4.06 8.85
C SER A 20 -6.38 4.10 7.33
N GLY A 21 -7.47 4.45 6.65
CA GLY A 21 -7.43 4.74 5.22
C GLY A 21 -6.96 6.16 4.92
N ASP A 22 -6.47 6.36 3.70
CA ASP A 22 -6.20 7.66 3.10
C ASP A 22 -7.31 7.95 2.05
N PRO A 23 -8.45 8.55 2.44
CA PRO A 23 -9.61 8.68 1.55
C PRO A 23 -9.39 9.75 0.46
N ILE A 24 -9.97 9.50 -0.72
CA ILE A 24 -10.06 10.43 -1.84
C ILE A 24 -11.55 10.62 -2.17
N ALA A 25 -11.98 11.86 -2.38
CA ALA A 25 -13.36 12.19 -2.73
C ALA A 25 -13.43 13.21 -3.86
N VAL A 26 -14.48 13.11 -4.67
CA VAL A 26 -14.81 14.10 -5.71
C VAL A 26 -15.56 15.27 -5.09
N LEU A 27 -15.11 16.50 -5.34
CA LEU A 27 -15.76 17.70 -4.85
C LEU A 27 -17.07 17.98 -5.63
N ARG A 28 -18.10 18.39 -4.90
CA ARG A 28 -19.37 18.84 -5.50
C ARG A 28 -19.13 20.06 -6.38
N GLY A 29 -19.73 20.06 -7.57
CA GLY A 29 -19.63 21.18 -8.51
C GLY A 29 -18.33 21.21 -9.32
N THR A 30 -17.56 20.13 -9.34
CA THR A 30 -16.47 19.98 -10.32
C THR A 30 -16.99 20.21 -11.73
N SER A 31 -16.22 20.92 -12.55
CA SER A 31 -16.50 21.08 -13.99
C SER A 31 -16.28 19.79 -14.77
N GLU A 32 -15.54 18.84 -14.19
CA GLU A 32 -15.11 17.59 -14.84
C GLU A 32 -15.54 16.35 -14.01
N PRO A 33 -16.84 16.05 -13.88
CA PRO A 33 -17.33 14.98 -13.01
C PRO A 33 -16.88 13.59 -13.46
N GLU A 34 -16.89 13.33 -14.77
CA GLU A 34 -16.51 12.02 -15.32
C GLU A 34 -15.01 11.75 -15.13
N LEU A 35 -14.15 12.74 -15.41
CA LEU A 35 -12.71 12.59 -15.20
C LEU A 35 -12.35 12.42 -13.72
N ALA A 36 -13.00 13.19 -12.84
CA ALA A 36 -12.78 13.07 -11.40
C ALA A 36 -13.18 11.69 -10.88
N GLN A 37 -14.30 11.15 -11.37
CA GLN A 37 -14.74 9.80 -11.04
C GLN A 37 -13.79 8.73 -11.61
N ALA A 38 -13.38 8.87 -12.87
CA ALA A 38 -12.42 7.97 -13.52
C ALA A 38 -11.07 7.94 -12.79
N PHE A 39 -10.63 9.07 -12.22
CA PHE A 39 -9.43 9.11 -11.38
C PHE A 39 -9.59 8.26 -10.11
N VAL A 40 -10.72 8.36 -9.41
CA VAL A 40 -11.00 7.54 -8.23
C VAL A 40 -11.05 6.05 -8.60
N GLU A 41 -11.69 5.71 -9.72
CA GLU A 41 -11.75 4.34 -10.26
C GLU A 41 -10.35 3.80 -10.57
N TYR A 42 -9.50 4.61 -11.21
CA TYR A 42 -8.11 4.26 -11.46
C TYR A 42 -7.34 4.02 -10.16
N VAL A 43 -7.46 4.91 -9.17
CA VAL A 43 -6.77 4.73 -7.88
C VAL A 43 -7.19 3.42 -7.20
N LEU A 44 -8.45 2.99 -7.36
CA LEU A 44 -8.97 1.73 -6.82
C LEU A 44 -8.72 0.51 -7.71
N SER A 45 -8.12 0.68 -8.89
CA SER A 45 -7.76 -0.43 -9.79
C SER A 45 -6.52 -1.19 -9.27
N PRO A 46 -6.27 -2.43 -9.74
CA PRO A 46 -5.02 -3.14 -9.43
C PRO A 46 -3.77 -2.33 -9.81
N GLU A 47 -3.80 -1.67 -10.96
CA GLU A 47 -2.70 -0.87 -11.48
C GLU A 47 -2.46 0.39 -10.64
N GLY A 48 -3.53 1.09 -10.23
CA GLY A 48 -3.42 2.26 -9.36
C GLY A 48 -2.90 1.89 -7.97
N GLN A 49 -3.38 0.79 -7.40
CA GLN A 49 -2.96 0.30 -6.09
C GLN A 49 -1.52 -0.23 -6.08
N ALA A 50 -1.04 -0.86 -7.17
CA ALA A 50 0.33 -1.32 -7.29
C ALA A 50 1.36 -0.18 -7.10
N LEU A 51 1.01 1.06 -7.45
CA LEU A 51 1.89 2.22 -7.30
C LEU A 51 2.17 2.60 -5.83
N TRP A 52 1.33 2.17 -4.87
CA TRP A 52 1.38 2.66 -3.49
C TRP A 52 2.54 2.08 -2.67
N ASN A 53 2.85 0.81 -2.90
CA ASN A 53 3.84 0.08 -2.09
C ASN A 53 4.89 -0.68 -2.90
N SER A 54 4.82 -0.63 -4.23
CA SER A 54 5.84 -1.26 -5.07
C SER A 54 7.11 -0.42 -5.11
N ALA A 55 8.25 -1.11 -5.14
CA ALA A 55 9.54 -0.45 -5.29
C ALA A 55 9.63 0.28 -6.65
N PRO A 56 10.37 1.39 -6.75
CA PRO A 56 10.53 2.07 -8.02
C PRO A 56 11.14 1.17 -9.10
N GLY A 57 10.57 1.19 -10.30
CA GLY A 57 11.05 0.44 -11.46
C GLY A 57 10.58 -1.03 -11.53
N THR A 58 9.76 -1.51 -10.59
CA THR A 58 9.10 -2.81 -10.73
C THR A 58 7.97 -2.75 -11.77
N PRO A 59 7.59 -3.87 -12.40
CA PRO A 59 6.40 -3.92 -13.26
C PRO A 59 5.16 -3.39 -12.52
N GLY A 60 4.43 -2.44 -13.11
CA GLY A 60 3.27 -1.80 -12.49
C GLY A 60 3.58 -0.87 -11.30
N GLY A 61 4.86 -0.73 -10.92
CA GLY A 61 5.30 0.13 -9.83
C GLY A 61 5.62 1.57 -10.26
N PRO A 62 5.90 2.46 -9.28
CA PRO A 62 6.19 3.85 -9.57
C PRO A 62 7.54 4.02 -10.30
N LYS A 63 7.68 5.10 -11.07
CA LYS A 63 8.92 5.34 -11.83
C LYS A 63 10.07 5.89 -11.00
N ARG A 64 9.78 6.71 -9.98
CA ARG A 64 10.78 7.52 -9.27
C ARG A 64 10.85 7.26 -7.77
N ARG A 65 9.69 7.24 -7.11
CA ARG A 65 9.59 7.12 -5.65
C ARG A 65 8.39 6.27 -5.27
N GLU A 66 8.57 5.43 -4.27
CA GLU A 66 7.48 4.71 -3.62
C GLU A 66 6.77 5.61 -2.61
N LEU A 67 5.48 5.36 -2.39
CA LEU A 67 4.65 6.14 -1.47
C LEU A 67 4.68 5.58 -0.04
N TYR A 68 5.19 4.36 0.15
CA TYR A 68 5.18 3.65 1.44
C TYR A 68 3.80 3.60 2.09
N ARG A 69 2.77 3.39 1.27
CA ARG A 69 1.40 3.24 1.74
C ARG A 69 0.91 1.83 1.42
N PRO A 70 0.33 1.11 2.40
CA PRO A 70 -0.24 -0.19 2.11
C PRO A 70 -1.43 -0.01 1.15
N PRO A 71 -1.53 -0.80 0.07
CA PRO A 71 -2.72 -0.77 -0.77
C PRO A 71 -3.92 -1.30 0.02
N VAL A 72 -5.11 -0.77 -0.27
CA VAL A 72 -6.37 -1.28 0.29
C VAL A 72 -6.76 -2.62 -0.32
N ARG A 73 -6.26 -2.89 -1.53
CA ARG A 73 -6.48 -4.11 -2.30
C ARG A 73 -5.54 -5.22 -1.87
N ARG A 74 -6.10 -6.27 -1.25
CA ARG A 74 -5.34 -7.45 -0.80
C ARG A 74 -4.62 -8.18 -1.93
N ASP A 75 -5.21 -8.22 -3.12
CA ASP A 75 -4.66 -8.84 -4.34
C ASP A 75 -3.45 -8.10 -4.93
N THR A 76 -3.12 -6.91 -4.42
CA THR A 76 -1.98 -6.11 -4.89
C THR A 76 -0.78 -6.13 -3.96
N PHE A 77 -0.88 -6.80 -2.80
CA PHE A 77 0.30 -7.10 -2.00
C PHE A 77 1.12 -8.17 -2.73
N PRO A 78 2.42 -7.94 -2.98
CA PRO A 78 3.29 -9.04 -3.36
C PRO A 78 3.34 -10.04 -2.20
N ILE A 79 2.80 -11.24 -2.41
CA ILE A 79 3.03 -12.36 -1.50
C ILE A 79 4.52 -12.69 -1.56
N GLY A 80 5.28 -12.30 -0.52
CA GLY A 80 6.64 -12.80 -0.31
C GLY A 80 7.79 -12.08 -1.02
N THR A 81 7.70 -10.80 -1.35
CA THR A 81 8.92 -10.04 -1.75
C THR A 81 9.69 -9.65 -0.50
N GLY A 82 10.84 -10.28 -0.26
CA GLY A 82 11.73 -10.08 0.91
C GLY A 82 12.34 -8.68 1.10
N LYS A 83 11.56 -7.60 0.93
CA LYS A 83 11.81 -6.26 1.45
C LYS A 83 10.61 -5.87 2.33
N PRO A 84 10.86 -5.25 3.50
CA PRO A 84 9.85 -5.12 4.55
C PRO A 84 8.93 -3.95 4.24
N ALA A 85 7.90 -4.17 3.42
CA ALA A 85 6.62 -3.87 4.03
C ALA A 85 6.44 -4.98 5.07
N PRO A 86 6.29 -4.66 6.38
CA PRO A 86 5.85 -5.70 7.29
C PRO A 86 4.60 -6.32 6.68
N ASP A 87 4.46 -7.62 6.85
CA ASP A 87 3.37 -8.43 6.32
C ASP A 87 2.08 -7.64 6.19
N SER A 88 1.37 -7.80 5.07
CA SER A 88 0.11 -7.10 4.77
C SER A 88 -0.66 -6.81 6.06
N PRO A 89 -1.03 -5.55 6.37
CA PRO A 89 -1.65 -5.22 7.67
C PRO A 89 -3.00 -5.92 7.88
N TYR A 90 -3.48 -6.64 6.87
CA TYR A 90 -4.63 -7.52 6.88
C TYR A 90 -4.34 -8.95 7.36
N VAL A 91 -3.09 -9.27 7.72
CA VAL A 91 -2.67 -10.56 8.26
C VAL A 91 -2.26 -10.38 9.72
N PHE A 92 -3.02 -11.01 10.63
CA PHE A 92 -2.79 -10.94 12.07
C PHE A 92 -2.14 -12.22 12.59
N GLY A 93 -1.38 -12.11 13.70
CA GLY A 93 -0.93 -13.28 14.47
C GLY A 93 0.29 -14.04 13.92
N GLN A 94 1.06 -13.46 12.99
CA GLN A 94 2.25 -14.14 12.42
C GLN A 94 3.48 -14.14 13.33
N TYR A 95 3.45 -13.42 14.45
CA TYR A 95 4.55 -13.34 15.40
C TYR A 95 4.04 -13.81 16.77
N GLN A 96 4.44 -15.03 17.18
CA GLN A 96 4.33 -15.49 18.57
C GLN A 96 5.60 -15.03 19.31
N THR A 97 5.44 -14.46 20.51
CA THR A 97 6.54 -14.15 21.44
C THR A 97 6.97 -15.38 22.21
#